data_AF-A0A2G8KPJ4-F1
#
_entry.id   AF-A0A2G8KPJ4-F1
#
_cell.length_a   1.000
_cell.length_b   1.000
_cell.length_c   1.000
_cell.angle_alpha   90.00
_cell.angle_beta   90.00
_cell.angle_gamma   90.00
#
_symmetry.space_group_name_H-M   'P 1'
#
loop_
_entity.id
_entity.type
_entity.pdbx_description
1 polymer ?
#
loop_
_entity_poly.entity_id
_entity_poly.type
_entity_poly.pdbx_seq_one_letter_code
_entity_poly.pdbx_strand_id
1 'polypeptide(L)'
;MRIADGWPGLPDDIDAAVVWGRNGKGYFFKGTKYWRYLVDLDMTEEGNLDTNTYWPGYNQGTVDAAFQWSNGRTYFFKDELYWRYNDANDRVESGYPLWTTREWLGCPTNGPTVPMKN
;
A
#
# COMPACT_ATOMS: atom_id res chain seq x y z
N MET A 1 7.01 -20.91 11.41
CA MET A 1 5.66 -20.35 11.51
C MET A 1 5.43 -19.58 10.23
N ARG A 2 4.40 -19.97 9.47
CA ARG A 2 4.01 -19.33 8.21
C ARG A 2 2.89 -18.33 8.47
N ILE A 3 2.72 -17.34 7.60
CA ILE A 3 1.60 -16.39 7.73
C ILE A 3 0.28 -17.14 7.53
N ALA A 4 0.26 -18.09 6.60
CA ALA A 4 -0.91 -18.94 6.35
C ALA A 4 -1.38 -19.76 7.58
N ASP A 5 -0.51 -20.00 8.57
CA ASP A 5 -0.87 -20.72 9.81
C ASP A 5 -1.71 -19.85 10.76
N GLY A 6 -1.50 -18.53 10.73
CA GLY A 6 -2.22 -17.56 11.57
C GLY A 6 -3.30 -16.78 10.83
N TRP A 7 -3.30 -16.81 9.50
CA TRP A 7 -4.21 -16.02 8.66
C TRP A 7 -4.71 -16.89 7.48
N PRO A 8 -5.75 -17.70 7.71
CA PRO A 8 -6.19 -18.68 6.72
C PRO A 8 -6.57 -18.06 5.38
N GLY A 9 -6.01 -18.60 4.29
CA GLY A 9 -6.28 -18.17 2.92
C GLY A 9 -5.36 -17.07 2.38
N LEU A 10 -4.46 -16.53 3.20
CA LEU A 10 -3.41 -15.61 2.74
C LEU A 10 -2.16 -16.37 2.25
N PRO A 11 -1.45 -15.83 1.25
CA PRO A 11 -0.13 -16.34 0.90
C PRO A 11 0.91 -15.94 1.95
N ASP A 12 2.04 -16.66 1.94
CA ASP A 12 3.21 -16.27 2.71
C ASP A 12 3.95 -15.08 2.05
N ASP A 13 4.90 -14.51 2.79
CA ASP A 13 5.80 -13.44 2.33
C ASP A 13 5.08 -12.21 1.75
N ILE A 14 4.01 -11.76 2.43
CA ILE A 14 3.25 -10.54 2.09
C ILE A 14 4.17 -9.33 1.96
N ASP A 15 3.95 -8.53 0.92
CA ASP A 15 4.74 -7.32 0.64
C ASP A 15 4.21 -6.11 1.46
N ALA A 16 2.89 -5.98 1.58
CA ALA A 16 2.25 -4.92 2.37
C ALA A 16 0.88 -5.36 2.91
N ALA A 17 0.40 -4.71 3.96
CA ALA A 17 -0.96 -4.90 4.46
C ALA A 17 -1.54 -3.60 5.04
N VAL A 18 -2.85 -3.40 4.89
CA VAL A 18 -3.58 -2.28 5.52
C VAL A 18 -5.00 -2.69 5.90
N VAL A 19 -5.46 -2.25 7.08
CA VAL A 19 -6.89 -2.25 7.39
C VAL A 19 -7.49 -1.01 6.77
N TRP A 20 -8.33 -1.18 5.76
CA TRP A 20 -8.83 -0.04 4.99
C TRP A 20 -9.94 0.69 5.75
N GLY A 21 -9.78 2.00 5.92
CA GLY A 21 -10.67 2.82 6.74
C GLY A 21 -12.12 2.86 6.28
N ARG A 22 -12.39 2.55 5.00
CA ARG A 22 -13.75 2.60 4.44
C ARG A 22 -14.65 1.45 4.90
N ASN A 23 -14.10 0.24 5.02
CA ASN A 23 -14.90 -0.96 5.31
C ASN A 23 -14.32 -1.86 6.41
N GLY A 24 -13.19 -1.48 7.02
CA GLY A 24 -12.58 -2.23 8.12
C GLY A 24 -11.96 -3.57 7.72
N LYS A 25 -11.95 -3.92 6.43
CA LYS A 25 -11.34 -5.16 5.95
C LYS A 25 -9.82 -5.02 5.88
N GLY A 26 -9.11 -6.12 6.13
CA GLY A 26 -7.69 -6.22 5.85
C GLY A 26 -7.45 -6.40 4.36
N TYR A 27 -6.50 -5.66 3.81
CA TYR A 27 -6.04 -5.80 2.44
C TYR A 27 -4.56 -6.18 2.47
N PHE A 28 -4.23 -7.36 1.97
CA PHE A 28 -2.88 -7.92 1.96
C PHE A 28 -2.38 -7.99 0.52
N PHE A 29 -1.17 -7.49 0.26
CA PHE A 29 -0.61 -7.35 -1.08
C PHE A 29 0.57 -8.31 -1.27
N LYS A 30 0.58 -9.01 -2.41
CA LYS A 30 1.69 -9.87 -2.84
C LYS A 30 1.86 -9.80 -4.36
N GLY A 31 3.02 -9.35 -4.81
CA GLY A 31 3.29 -9.09 -6.22
C GLY A 31 2.23 -8.14 -6.78
N THR A 32 1.66 -8.50 -7.93
CA THR A 32 0.58 -7.72 -8.57
C THR A 32 -0.81 -8.03 -8.03
N LYS A 33 -0.90 -8.79 -6.93
CA LYS A 33 -2.14 -9.34 -6.41
C LYS A 33 -2.43 -8.86 -4.99
N TYR A 34 -3.70 -8.91 -4.62
CA TYR A 34 -4.13 -8.67 -3.25
C TYR A 34 -5.25 -9.60 -2.79
N TRP A 35 -5.40 -9.69 -1.48
CA TRP A 35 -6.41 -10.47 -0.76
C TRP A 35 -7.20 -9.56 0.17
N ARG A 36 -8.51 -9.77 0.24
CA ARG A 36 -9.41 -9.12 1.20
C ARG A 36 -9.69 -10.07 2.35
N TYR A 37 -9.55 -9.56 3.56
CA TYR A 37 -9.62 -10.33 4.79
C TYR A 37 -10.66 -9.73 5.73
N LEU A 38 -11.56 -10.57 6.24
CA LEU A 38 -12.56 -10.21 7.23
C LEU A 38 -11.90 -10.34 8.60
N VAL A 39 -11.39 -9.23 9.13
CA VAL A 39 -10.61 -9.20 10.38
C VAL A 39 -11.41 -9.78 11.55
N ASP A 40 -12.69 -9.42 11.67
CA ASP A 40 -13.56 -9.90 12.76
C ASP A 40 -13.88 -11.40 12.69
N LEU A 41 -13.77 -12.00 11.50
CA LEU A 41 -14.09 -13.42 11.26
C LEU A 41 -12.83 -14.28 11.09
N ASP A 42 -11.65 -13.67 11.13
CA ASP A 42 -10.36 -14.35 10.95
C ASP A 42 -10.32 -15.20 9.67
N MET A 43 -10.82 -14.65 8.56
CA MET A 43 -10.88 -15.37 7.28
C MET A 43 -10.65 -14.50 6.05
N THR A 44 -10.10 -15.11 5.00
CA THR A 44 -10.02 -14.51 3.66
C THR A 44 -11.41 -14.50 3.00
N GLU A 45 -11.89 -13.32 2.60
CA GLU A 45 -13.13 -13.15 1.82
C GLU A 45 -12.91 -13.49 0.35
N GLU A 46 -11.87 -12.91 -0.24
CA GLU A 46 -11.52 -13.09 -1.65
C GLU A 46 -10.02 -12.84 -1.83
N GLY A 47 -9.39 -13.57 -2.75
CA GLY A 47 -7.95 -13.56 -2.94
C GLY A 47 -7.53 -13.53 -4.40
N ASN A 48 -6.25 -13.28 -4.64
CA ASN A 48 -5.63 -13.26 -5.98
C ASN A 48 -6.27 -12.22 -6.92
N LEU A 49 -6.74 -11.12 -6.36
CA LEU A 49 -7.34 -10.00 -7.08
C LEU A 49 -6.24 -9.10 -7.64
N ASP A 50 -6.46 -8.46 -8.79
CA ASP A 50 -5.44 -7.60 -9.40
C ASP A 50 -5.41 -6.21 -8.73
N THR A 51 -4.25 -5.83 -8.19
CA THR A 51 -4.07 -4.54 -7.52
C THR A 51 -4.42 -3.35 -8.43
N ASN A 52 -4.21 -3.47 -9.74
CA ASN A 52 -4.51 -2.37 -10.67
C ASN A 52 -6.02 -2.19 -10.96
N THR A 53 -6.86 -3.17 -10.59
CA THR A 53 -8.30 -3.12 -10.90
C THR A 53 -9.15 -2.47 -9.82
N TYR A 54 -8.68 -2.44 -8.57
CA TYR A 54 -9.49 -1.99 -7.42
C TYR A 54 -9.05 -0.65 -6.82
N TRP A 55 -7.82 -0.19 -7.11
CA TRP A 55 -7.27 1.03 -6.52
C TRP A 55 -7.12 2.14 -7.58
N PRO A 56 -8.22 2.83 -7.98
CA PRO A 56 -8.17 3.89 -8.99
C PRO A 56 -7.09 4.93 -8.75
N GLY A 57 -6.22 5.10 -9.74
CA GLY A 57 -5.14 6.08 -9.74
C GLY A 57 -3.84 5.62 -9.10
N TYR A 58 -3.76 4.42 -8.51
CA TYR A 58 -2.50 3.86 -8.02
C TYR A 58 -1.65 3.30 -9.17
N ASN A 59 -2.19 2.33 -9.94
CA ASN A 59 -1.65 1.80 -11.19
C ASN A 59 -0.17 1.30 -11.18
N GLN A 60 0.41 0.97 -10.01
CA GLN A 60 1.80 0.47 -9.93
C GLN A 60 1.89 -1.08 -9.93
N GLY A 61 0.76 -1.78 -9.82
CA GLY A 61 0.67 -3.23 -9.69
C GLY A 61 1.13 -3.77 -8.33
N THR A 62 2.34 -3.42 -7.89
CA THR A 62 2.94 -3.89 -6.63
C THR A 62 2.88 -2.80 -5.56
N VAL A 63 2.97 -3.17 -4.28
CA VAL A 63 2.93 -2.25 -3.13
C VAL A 63 4.02 -2.65 -2.16
N ASP A 64 4.90 -1.71 -1.79
CA ASP A 64 6.02 -1.99 -0.87
C ASP A 64 5.63 -1.75 0.59
N ALA A 65 4.73 -0.79 0.83
CA ALA A 65 4.10 -0.58 2.12
C ALA A 65 2.74 0.12 1.94
N ALA A 66 1.82 -0.11 2.88
CA ALA A 66 0.57 0.59 2.94
C ALA A 66 0.16 0.84 4.38
N PHE A 67 -0.46 1.98 4.66
CA PHE A 67 -1.12 2.20 5.93
C PHE A 67 -2.22 3.24 5.84
N GLN A 68 -3.20 3.15 6.75
CA GLN A 68 -4.29 4.12 6.86
C GLN A 68 -3.97 5.11 7.97
N TRP A 69 -4.19 6.40 7.69
CA TRP A 69 -4.02 7.48 8.66
C TRP A 69 -5.38 7.92 9.19
N SER A 70 -5.40 8.39 10.44
CA SER A 70 -6.57 8.99 11.12
C SER A 70 -7.25 10.15 10.38
N ASN A 71 -6.66 10.66 9.30
CA ASN A 71 -7.26 11.68 8.45
C ASN A 71 -8.20 11.09 7.38
N GLY A 72 -8.44 9.77 7.37
CA GLY A 72 -9.30 9.12 6.37
C GLY A 72 -8.64 8.96 5.00
N ARG A 73 -7.29 8.89 4.98
CA ARG A 73 -6.51 8.59 3.78
C ARG A 73 -5.69 7.33 4.02
N THR A 74 -5.58 6.55 2.96
CA THR A 74 -4.67 5.42 2.88
C THR A 74 -3.46 5.82 2.04
N TYR A 75 -2.27 5.48 2.50
CA TYR A 75 -1.01 5.83 1.86
C TYR A 75 -0.38 4.56 1.32
N PHE A 76 -0.15 4.53 0.01
CA PHE A 76 0.58 3.46 -0.67
C PHE A 76 1.99 3.93 -1.00
N PHE A 77 2.99 3.09 -0.75
CA PHE A 77 4.38 3.36 -1.03
C PHE A 77 4.90 2.38 -2.07
N LYS A 78 5.63 2.92 -3.05
CA LYS A 78 6.32 2.16 -4.07
C LYS A 78 7.61 2.86 -4.44
N ASP A 79 8.72 2.15 -4.34
CA ASP A 79 10.07 2.67 -4.53
C ASP A 79 10.27 3.96 -3.72
N GLU A 80 10.63 5.07 -4.37
CA GLU A 80 10.91 6.36 -3.72
C GLU A 80 9.66 7.27 -3.61
N LEU A 81 8.50 6.76 -4.02
CA LEU A 81 7.26 7.51 -4.18
C LEU A 81 6.16 7.03 -3.24
N TYR A 82 5.19 7.91 -2.99
CA TYR A 82 3.95 7.55 -2.30
C TYR A 82 2.72 8.18 -2.95
N TRP A 83 1.60 7.47 -2.83
CA TRP A 83 0.28 7.87 -3.30
C TRP A 83 -0.63 8.09 -2.10
N ARG A 84 -1.32 9.23 -2.06
CA ARG A 84 -2.36 9.49 -1.06
C ARG A 84 -3.72 9.13 -1.64
N TYR A 85 -4.29 8.05 -1.14
CA TYR A 85 -5.60 7.54 -1.53
C TYR A 85 -6.67 8.08 -0.58
N ASN A 86 -7.74 8.63 -1.14
CA ASN A 86 -8.86 9.16 -0.38
C ASN A 86 -9.89 8.05 -0.17
N ASP A 87 -10.06 7.60 1.07
CA ASP A 87 -10.93 6.46 1.38
C ASP A 87 -12.41 6.76 1.09
N ALA A 88 -12.84 8.03 1.18
CA ALA A 88 -14.21 8.44 0.91
C ALA A 88 -14.50 8.54 -0.61
N ASN A 89 -13.54 9.04 -1.38
CA ASN A 89 -13.67 9.24 -2.82
C ASN A 89 -13.21 8.04 -3.66
N ASP A 90 -12.66 7.01 -3.02
CA ASP A 90 -12.24 5.76 -3.67
C ASP A 90 -11.20 5.94 -4.78
N ARG A 91 -10.25 6.85 -4.57
CA ARG A 91 -9.22 7.15 -5.56
C ARG A 91 -8.01 7.84 -4.97
N VAL A 92 -6.90 7.73 -5.69
CA VAL A 92 -5.74 8.61 -5.47
C VAL A 92 -6.15 10.07 -5.69
N GLU A 93 -5.72 10.93 -4.76
CA GLU A 93 -5.94 12.37 -4.83
C GLU A 93 -5.08 13.02 -5.94
N SER A 94 -5.58 14.11 -6.52
CA SER A 94 -4.84 14.87 -7.53
C SER A 94 -3.53 15.44 -6.95
N GLY A 95 -2.45 15.40 -7.73
CA GLY A 95 -1.13 15.89 -7.32
C GLY A 95 -0.20 14.82 -6.74
N TYR A 96 -0.65 13.57 -6.72
CA TYR A 96 0.14 12.39 -6.35
C TYR A 96 0.55 11.57 -7.59
N PRO A 97 1.68 10.83 -7.55
CA PRO A 97 2.55 10.61 -6.39
C PRO A 97 3.48 11.77 -6.04
N LEU A 98 4.03 11.72 -4.83
CA LEU A 98 5.10 12.61 -4.36
C LEU A 98 6.27 11.78 -3.82
N TRP A 99 7.44 12.43 -3.68
CA TRP A 99 8.65 11.81 -3.14
C TRP A 99 8.53 11.51 -1.65
N THR A 100 8.72 10.25 -1.27
CA THR A 100 8.68 9.81 0.13
C THR A 100 9.76 10.51 0.94
N THR A 101 11.00 10.54 0.43
CA THR A 101 12.14 11.16 1.11
C THR A 101 11.91 12.64 1.45
N ARG A 102 11.28 13.38 0.54
CA ARG A 102 10.98 14.79 0.73
C ARG A 102 9.85 15.00 1.75
N GLU A 103 8.71 14.35 1.53
CA GLU A 103 7.48 14.66 2.27
C GLU A 103 7.41 13.96 3.63
N TRP A 104 8.10 12.81 3.79
CA TRP A 104 8.03 11.99 4.99
C TRP A 104 9.32 12.01 5.82
N LEU A 105 10.47 12.18 5.17
CA LEU A 105 11.77 12.12 5.83
C LEU A 105 12.45 13.50 5.91
N GLY A 106 11.86 14.54 5.32
CA GLY A 106 12.37 15.90 5.35
C GLY A 106 13.67 16.10 4.57
N CYS A 107 13.98 15.24 3.60
CA CYS A 107 15.18 15.40 2.79
C CYS A 107 15.07 16.64 1.88
N PRO A 108 16.07 17.54 1.86
CA PRO A 108 16.11 18.65 0.93
C PRO A 108 16.29 18.16 -0.51
N THR A 109 15.74 18.89 -1.49
CA THR A 109 15.83 18.57 -2.92
C THR A 109 17.27 18.57 -3.44
N ASN A 110 18.17 19.20 -2.70
CA ASN A 110 19.60 19.26 -2.98
C ASN A 110 20.31 18.38 -1.94
N GLY A 111 20.17 17.06 -2.07
CA GLY A 111 21.03 16.13 -1.34
C GLY A 111 22.51 16.43 -1.63
N PRO A 112 23.45 16.05 -0.77
CA PRO A 112 24.87 16.19 -1.09
C PRO A 112 25.12 15.53 -2.45
N THR A 113 25.67 16.29 -3.40
CA THR A 113 26.10 15.76 -4.69
C THR A 113 27.11 14.65 -4.41
N VAL A 114 26.70 13.39 -4.46
CA VAL A 114 27.64 12.29 -4.54
C VAL A 114 28.30 12.44 -5.90
N PRO A 115 29.59 12.80 -6.00
CA PRO A 115 30.23 12.84 -7.31
C PRO A 115 30.15 11.41 -7.86
N MET A 116 29.54 11.25 -9.04
CA MET A 116 29.65 10.01 -9.78
C MET A 116 31.15 9.77 -9.97
N LYS A 117 31.66 8.68 -9.39
CA LYS A 117 33.02 8.25 -9.66
C LYS A 117 33.08 7.85 -11.13
N ASN A 118 33.90 8.57 -11.88
CA ASN A 118 34.30 8.23 -13.25
C ASN A 118 34.87 6.81 -13.33
#